data_AF-A0A2D6ER78-F1
#
_entry.id   AF-A0A2D6ER78-F1
#
_cell.length_a   1.000
_cell.length_b   1.000
_cell.length_c   1.000
_cell.angle_alpha   90.00
_cell.angle_beta   90.00
_cell.angle_gamma   90.00
#
_symmetry.space_group_name_H-M   'P 1'
#
loop_
_entity.id
_entity.type
_entity.pdbx_description
1 polymer ?
#
loop_
_entity_poly.entity_id
_entity_poly.type
_entity_poly.pdbx_seq_one_letter_code
_entity_poly.pdbx_strand_id
1 'polypeptide(L)' 'MFHDRTLNELVSYLPDSLDEMHGIHGIGEAKLKNYDQRFLEVISGHIKTYGTKEKV' A
#
# COMPACT_ATOMS: atom_id res chain seq x y z
N MET A 1 0.44 -7.60 -11.64
CA MET A 1 0.55 -8.68 -10.63
C MET A 1 1.47 -8.24 -9.50
N PHE A 2 1.02 -8.36 -8.26
CA PHE A 2 1.83 -8.12 -7.06
C PHE A 2 2.29 -9.47 -6.50
N HIS A 3 3.52 -9.53 -5.99
CA HIS A 3 3.94 -10.68 -5.20
C HIS A 3 3.38 -10.56 -3.79
N ASP A 4 3.20 -11.70 -3.13
CA ASP A 4 2.76 -11.80 -1.73
C ASP A 4 3.64 -10.95 -0.81
N ARG A 5 4.95 -10.91 -1.09
CA ARG A 5 5.90 -10.05 -0.37
C ARG A 5 5.52 -8.58 -0.44
N THR A 6 5.16 -8.07 -1.62
CA THR A 6 4.78 -6.67 -1.80
C THR A 6 3.47 -6.35 -1.08
N LEU A 7 2.50 -7.27 -1.09
CA LEU A 7 1.24 -7.11 -0.35
C LEU A 7 1.48 -7.09 1.16
N ASN A 8 2.36 -7.97 1.66
CA ASN A 8 2.67 -8.03 3.09
C ASN A 8 3.38 -6.74 3.57
N GLU A 9 4.30 -6.21 2.77
CA GLU A 9 4.93 -4.92 3.03
C GLU A 9 3.89 -3.78 2.99
N LEU A 10 3.01 -3.75 1.99
CA LEU A 10 1.94 -2.74 1.90
C LEU A 10 1.05 -2.72 3.14
N VAL A 11 0.66 -3.88 3.67
CA VAL A 11 -0.16 -3.99 4.88
C VAL A 11 0.65 -3.68 6.15
N SER A 12 1.97 -3.86 6.12
CA SER A 12 2.85 -3.55 7.26
C SER A 12 3.20 -2.06 7.36
N TYR A 13 3.42 -1.41 6.20
CA TYR A 13 3.78 0.00 6.12
C TYR A 13 2.55 0.92 6.01
N LEU A 14 1.44 0.44 5.42
CA LEU A 14 0.21 1.19 5.20
C LEU A 14 0.47 2.60 4.63
N PRO A 15 1.12 2.70 3.46
CA PRO A 15 1.51 4.00 2.91
C PRO A 15 0.27 4.86 2.64
N ASP A 16 0.34 6.12 3.05
CA ASP A 16 -0.73 7.11 2.83
C ASP A 16 -0.41 8.01 1.61
N SER A 17 0.79 7.86 1.04
CA SER A 17 1.24 8.62 -0.14
C SER A 17 1.92 7.76 -1.20
N LEU A 18 1.90 8.24 -2.45
CA LEU A 18 2.57 7.59 -3.58
C LEU A 18 4.09 7.47 -3.39
N ASP A 19 4.70 8.44 -2.72
CA ASP A 19 6.13 8.43 -2.38
C ASP A 19 6.46 7.27 -1.43
N GLU A 20 5.64 7.06 -0.39
CA GLU A 20 5.79 5.94 0.52
C GLU A 20 5.58 4.60 -0.19
N MET A 21 4.63 4.52 -1.12
CA MET A 21 4.44 3.35 -1.97
C MET A 21 5.66 3.07 -2.86
N HIS A 22 6.39 4.09 -3.31
CA HIS A 22 7.63 3.93 -4.07
C HIS A 22 8.76 3.33 -3.23
N GLY A 23 8.74 3.51 -1.92
CA GLY A 23 9.65 2.85 -0.98
C GLY A 23 9.40 1.34 -0.82
N ILE A 24 8.25 0.82 -1.26
CA ILE A 24 7.88 -0.59 -1.05
C ILE A 24 8.53 -1.50 -2.09
N HIS A 25 9.17 -2.56 -1.61
CA HIS A 25 9.84 -3.53 -2.47
C HIS A 25 8.86 -4.25 -3.42
N GLY A 26 9.07 -4.09 -4.72
CA GLY A 26 8.22 -4.68 -5.77
C GLY A 26 7.13 -3.75 -6.33
N ILE A 27 7.11 -2.49 -5.87
CA ILE A 27 6.37 -1.39 -6.48
C ILE A 27 7.37 -0.51 -7.24
N GLY A 28 7.37 -0.61 -8.57
CA GLY A 28 8.16 0.28 -9.43
C GLY A 28 7.32 1.45 -9.95
N GLU A 29 7.97 2.44 -10.55
CA GLU A 29 7.35 3.65 -11.14
C GLU A 29 6.18 3.34 -12.08
N ALA A 30 6.32 2.28 -12.91
CA ALA A 30 5.26 1.88 -13.83
C ALA A 30 3.97 1.45 -13.10
N LYS A 31 4.07 0.81 -11.93
CA LYS A 31 2.88 0.45 -11.14
C LYS A 31 2.29 1.69 -10.48
N LEU A 32 3.10 2.55 -9.88
CA LEU A 32 2.62 3.79 -9.26
C LEU A 32 1.80 4.63 -10.23
N LYS A 33 2.30 4.78 -11.46
CA LYS A 33 1.61 5.53 -12.53
C LYS A 33 0.34 4.87 -13.06
N ASN A 34 0.12 3.58 -12.79
CA ASN A 34 -1.11 2.88 -13.18
C ASN A 34 -2.13 2.83 -12.04
N TYR A 35 -1.65 2.83 -10.80
CA TYR A 35 -2.50 2.69 -9.62
C TYR A 35 -2.87 4.04 -9.00
N ASP A 36 -2.05 5.09 -9.18
CA ASP A 36 -2.28 6.47 -8.73
C ASP A 36 -2.97 6.49 -7.33
N GLN A 37 -3.97 7.33 -7.15
CA GLN A 37 -4.73 7.44 -5.91
C GLN A 37 -5.65 6.25 -5.62
N ARG A 38 -6.00 5.41 -6.62
CA ARG A 38 -6.94 4.29 -6.42
C ARG A 38 -6.41 3.30 -5.40
N PHE A 39 -5.09 3.11 -5.33
CA PHE A 39 -4.49 2.22 -4.34
C PHE A 39 -4.54 2.80 -2.93
N LEU A 40 -4.32 4.11 -2.81
CA LEU A 40 -4.44 4.82 -1.54
C LEU A 40 -5.88 4.74 -1.00
N GLU A 41 -6.88 4.84 -1.88
CA GLU A 41 -8.28 4.66 -1.49
C GLU A 41 -8.57 3.26 -0.97
N VAL A 42 -7.97 2.22 -1.56
CA VAL A 42 -8.11 0.84 -1.07
C VAL A 42 -7.46 0.68 0.30
N ILE A 43 -6.27 1.24 0.51
CA ILE A 43 -5.56 1.19 1.79
C ILE A 43 -6.35 1.95 2.87
N SER A 44 -6.78 3.17 2.56
CA SER A 44 -7.60 3.99 3.45
C SER A 44 -8.94 3.30 3.79
N GLY A 45 -9.58 2.70 2.79
CA GLY A 45 -10.78 1.88 2.98
C GLY A 45 -10.53 0.67 3.88
N HIS A 46 -9.41 -0.03 3.69
CA HIS A 46 -9.01 -1.16 4.52
C HIS A 46 -8.82 -0.74 5.99
N ILE A 47 -8.10 0.36 6.23
CA ILE A 47 -7.90 0.92 7.58
C ILE A 47 -9.24 1.28 8.22
N LYS A 48 -10.15 1.89 7.46
CA LYS A 48 -11.49 2.26 7.95
C LYS A 48 -12.35 1.04 8.29
N THR A 49 -12.25 -0.03 7.52
CA THR A 49 -13.08 -1.24 7.69
C THR A 49 -12.54 -2.18 8.76
N TYR A 50 -11.22 -2.37 8.83
CA TYR A 50 -10.60 -3.37 9.69
C TYR A 50 -9.83 -2.78 10.89
N GLY A 51 -9.59 -1.47 10.90
CA GLY A 51 -8.66 -0.83 11.82
C GLY A 51 -7.20 -1.10 11.44
N THR A 52 -6.28 -0.25 11.86
CA THR A 52 -4.86 -0.63 11.86
C THR A 52 -4.67 -1.68 12.95
N LYS A 53 -3.88 -2.74 12.69
CA LYS A 53 -3.37 -3.54 13.79
C LYS A 53 -2.51 -2.60 14.64
N GLU A 54 -3.08 -2.18 15.77
CA GLU A 54 -2.36 -1.49 16.82
C GLU A 54 -1.06 -2.27 17.07
N LYS A 55 0.09 -1.59 16.95
CA LYS A 55 1.37 -2.16 17.36
C LYS A 55 1.26 -2.41 18.86
N VAL A 56 0.90 -3.63 19.23
CA VAL A 56 1.12 -4.19 20.57
C VAL A 56 2.59 -4.51 20.77
#